data_AF-A0AAD9IMB4-F1
#
_entry.id   AF-A0AAD9IMB4-F1
#
_cell.length_a   1.000
_cell.length_b   1.000
_cell.length_c   1.000
_cell.angle_alpha   90.00
_cell.angle_beta   90.00
_cell.angle_gamma   90.00
#
_symmetry.space_group_name_H-M   'P 1'
#
loop_
_entity.id
_entity.type
_entity.pdbx_description
1 polymer ?
#
loop_
_entity_poly.entity_id
_entity_poly.type
_entity_poly.pdbx_seq_one_letter_code
_entity_poly.pdbx_strand_id
1 'polypeptide(L)'
;MGQRSLLCNSQALSAAGGDQGSLDLEAAQRACVRRTLSALRAAVSCRCKAVERPREVRGRDASAEKLSNSDPELTLQGPSPAPLLPAAPVAVLFSGGVDSTLLAALAHECLEPALPIDLVSICFDGGASPDRASALDALAELADWAPARRWRLLLLDATLADVDLHAPRLLRLLRPADTVMDLNIGAALWLAARARAPRLRAWDPESLGMLETAAEPGRCFESAAKVVLVGHGADEVFGGYGRHRTRFREAGWQGLDEELELDLGRLWLRNLGRDDRLIADHGREARHPFLDEDLLRVARSSRLDELVDLRQGPGVGDKRVLRQCLVELGLPRAAARVKRAIQFGTRIGKHSNVRQFGGTRKANLASAGGVRLCDVPSAATRGQGNADGEDVLAKLAS
;
A
#
# COMPACT_ATOMS: atom_id res chain seq x y z
N MET A 1 10.84 -5.02 -26.02
CA MET A 1 11.40 -5.34 -24.69
C MET A 1 12.91 -5.23 -24.79
N GLY A 2 13.50 -4.10 -24.42
CA GLY A 2 14.94 -3.88 -24.46
C GLY A 2 15.57 -4.24 -23.11
N GLN A 3 16.71 -4.94 -23.12
CA GLN A 3 17.50 -5.21 -21.92
C GLN A 3 17.95 -3.89 -21.27
N ARG A 4 17.97 -3.84 -19.94
CA ARG A 4 18.68 -2.78 -19.21
C ARG A 4 20.12 -2.76 -19.68
N SER A 5 20.66 -1.57 -19.92
CA SER A 5 22.09 -1.43 -20.22
C SER A 5 22.87 -1.86 -18.98
N LEU A 6 23.29 -3.13 -18.96
CA LEU A 6 24.13 -3.75 -17.93
C LEU A 6 25.57 -3.19 -17.94
N LEU A 7 25.76 -1.90 -18.20
CA LEU A 7 27.05 -1.21 -18.08
C LEU A 7 27.45 -1.08 -16.59
N CYS A 8 27.48 -2.21 -15.89
CA CYS A 8 28.25 -2.42 -14.68
C CYS A 8 29.66 -2.82 -15.12
N ASN A 9 30.42 -1.88 -15.70
CA ASN A 9 31.86 -2.06 -15.85
C ASN A 9 32.53 -1.76 -14.50
N SER A 10 32.38 -2.69 -13.55
CA SER A 10 33.13 -2.65 -12.28
C SER A 10 34.64 -2.88 -12.48
N GLN A 11 35.08 -3.19 -13.70
CA GLN A 11 36.50 -3.27 -14.07
C GLN A 11 37.10 -1.94 -14.56
N ALA A 12 36.31 -0.88 -14.80
CA ALA A 12 36.84 0.41 -15.25
C ALA A 12 37.13 1.40 -14.10
N LEU A 13 36.68 1.11 -12.87
CA LEU A 13 36.76 2.04 -11.74
C LEU A 13 38.02 1.89 -10.86
N SER A 14 38.98 1.04 -11.22
CA SER A 14 40.25 0.93 -10.49
C SER A 14 41.37 1.81 -11.03
N ALA A 15 41.12 2.70 -12.01
CA ALA A 15 42.19 3.41 -12.71
C ALA A 15 41.97 4.91 -13.02
N ALA A 16 40.98 5.60 -12.44
CA ALA A 16 40.82 7.04 -12.66
C ALA A 16 40.36 7.80 -11.39
N GLY A 17 41.25 8.66 -10.87
CA GLY A 17 40.99 9.87 -10.09
C GLY A 17 39.89 9.84 -9.01
N GLY A 18 40.29 9.66 -7.75
CA GLY A 18 39.38 9.51 -6.59
C GLY A 18 38.49 10.70 -6.20
N ASP A 19 38.61 11.87 -6.85
CA ASP A 19 37.81 13.06 -6.52
C ASP A 19 36.80 13.41 -7.64
N GLN A 20 37.24 13.39 -8.90
CA GLN A 20 36.40 13.66 -10.06
C GLN A 20 35.36 12.56 -10.31
N GLY A 21 35.74 11.29 -10.11
CA GLY A 21 34.81 10.16 -10.26
C GLY A 21 33.71 10.10 -9.19
N SER A 22 33.96 10.67 -8.01
CA SER A 22 32.95 10.79 -6.94
C SER A 22 31.92 11.88 -7.27
N LEU A 23 32.40 13.04 -7.73
CA LEU A 23 31.55 14.17 -8.14
C LEU A 23 30.61 13.79 -9.30
N ASP A 24 31.11 13.04 -10.28
CA ASP A 24 30.31 12.56 -11.41
C ASP A 24 29.23 11.56 -10.97
N LEU A 25 29.53 10.68 -10.01
CA LEU A 25 28.58 9.71 -9.48
C LEU A 25 27.44 10.39 -8.72
N GLU A 26 27.76 11.41 -7.92
CA GLU A 26 26.73 12.20 -7.24
C GLU A 26 25.88 13.02 -8.22
N ALA A 27 26.49 13.57 -9.26
CA ALA A 27 25.77 14.31 -10.29
C ALA A 27 24.79 13.39 -11.04
N ALA A 28 25.22 12.18 -11.42
CA ALA A 28 24.37 11.16 -12.02
C ALA A 28 23.22 10.77 -11.09
N GLN A 29 23.51 10.60 -9.79
CA GLN A 29 22.49 10.31 -8.79
C GLN A 29 21.42 11.41 -8.72
N ARG A 30 21.83 12.67 -8.58
CA ARG A 30 20.91 13.82 -8.56
C ARG A 30 20.09 13.91 -9.84
N ALA A 31 20.69 13.66 -10.99
CA ALA A 31 19.97 13.62 -12.27
C ALA A 31 18.93 12.49 -12.31
N CYS A 32 19.25 11.31 -11.77
CA CYS A 32 18.33 10.18 -11.66
C CYS A 32 17.14 10.50 -10.74
N VAL A 33 17.39 11.14 -9.59
CA VAL A 33 16.34 11.60 -8.66
C VAL A 33 15.40 12.59 -9.35
N ARG A 34 15.92 13.62 -10.02
CA ARG A 34 15.10 14.62 -10.72
C ARG A 34 14.23 13.99 -11.82
N ARG A 35 14.79 13.09 -12.63
CA ARG A 35 14.03 12.36 -13.68
C ARG A 35 12.93 11.50 -13.06
N THR A 36 13.25 10.78 -11.98
CA THR A 36 12.30 9.92 -11.25
C THR A 36 11.17 10.75 -10.64
N LEU A 37 11.49 11.85 -9.96
CA LEU A 37 10.52 12.74 -9.34
C LEU A 37 9.62 13.41 -10.39
N SER A 38 10.19 13.86 -11.51
CA SER A 38 9.42 14.41 -12.63
C SER A 38 8.42 13.40 -13.23
N ALA A 39 8.87 12.17 -13.50
CA ALA A 39 8.01 11.11 -14.00
C ALA A 39 6.90 10.75 -12.98
N LEU A 40 7.23 10.68 -11.69
CA LEU A 40 6.25 10.43 -10.63
C LEU A 40 5.21 11.55 -10.49
N ARG A 41 5.62 12.83 -10.60
CA ARG A 41 4.70 13.98 -10.63
C ARG A 41 3.70 13.85 -11.77
N ALA A 42 4.18 13.55 -12.99
CA ALA A 42 3.31 13.34 -14.14
C ALA A 42 2.34 12.16 -13.92
N ALA A 43 2.87 11.03 -13.43
CA ALA A 43 2.10 9.82 -13.14
C ALA A 43 0.98 10.07 -12.12
N VAL A 44 1.28 10.77 -11.01
CA VAL A 44 0.30 11.12 -9.98
C VAL A 44 -0.69 12.15 -10.51
N SER A 45 -0.23 13.20 -11.20
CA SER A 45 -1.09 14.22 -11.78
C SER A 45 -2.17 13.63 -12.70
N CYS A 46 -1.78 12.75 -13.63
CA CYS A 46 -2.73 12.06 -14.52
C CYS A 46 -3.77 11.24 -13.74
N ARG A 47 -3.31 10.53 -12.69
CA ARG A 47 -4.14 9.70 -11.82
C ARG A 47 -4.97 10.49 -10.81
N CYS A 48 -4.74 11.78 -10.62
CA CYS A 48 -5.59 12.67 -9.86
C CYS A 48 -6.66 13.36 -10.74
N LYS A 49 -6.34 13.65 -12.01
CA LYS A 49 -7.19 14.44 -12.93
C LYS A 49 -8.46 13.75 -13.41
N ALA A 50 -8.48 12.42 -13.56
CA ALA A 50 -9.70 11.70 -13.99
C ALA A 50 -10.82 11.67 -12.91
N VAL A 51 -10.73 12.51 -11.88
CA VAL A 51 -11.74 12.73 -10.84
C VAL A 51 -12.66 13.93 -11.18
N GLU A 52 -12.43 14.63 -12.29
CA GLU A 52 -13.23 15.82 -12.65
C GLU A 52 -14.73 15.50 -12.96
N ARG A 53 -15.52 15.74 -11.91
CA ARG A 53 -16.96 16.02 -11.74
C ARG A 53 -17.99 14.94 -12.15
N PRO A 54 -19.01 14.70 -11.29
CA PRO A 54 -20.22 14.02 -11.72
C PRO A 54 -20.86 14.83 -12.84
N ARG A 55 -21.12 14.18 -13.99
CA ARG A 55 -22.03 14.72 -15.00
C ARG A 55 -23.33 15.06 -14.28
N GLU A 56 -23.80 16.31 -14.38
CA GLU A 56 -25.18 16.65 -14.05
C GLU A 56 -26.07 15.63 -14.76
N VAL A 57 -26.75 14.79 -13.97
CA VAL A 57 -27.79 13.92 -14.48
C VAL A 57 -28.91 14.85 -14.92
N ARG A 58 -28.94 15.18 -16.22
CA ARG A 58 -30.14 15.76 -16.82
C ARG A 58 -31.28 14.79 -16.52
N GLY A 59 -32.28 15.30 -15.81
CA GLY A 59 -33.46 14.56 -15.41
C GLY A 59 -33.99 13.72 -16.58
N ARG A 60 -34.13 12.43 -16.34
CA ARG A 60 -34.98 11.58 -17.15
C ARG A 60 -36.07 11.06 -16.26
N ASP A 61 -37.28 11.32 -16.75
CA ASP A 61 -38.54 11.14 -16.11
C ASP A 61 -38.78 9.72 -15.62
N ALA A 62 -39.48 9.66 -14.50
CA ALA A 62 -40.01 8.44 -13.92
C ALA A 62 -40.99 7.77 -14.90
N SER A 63 -40.69 6.55 -15.31
CA SER A 63 -41.70 5.57 -15.69
C SER A 63 -41.20 4.19 -15.29
N ALA A 64 -41.80 3.68 -14.22
CA ALA A 64 -41.52 2.40 -13.62
C ALA A 64 -42.24 1.30 -14.43
N GLU A 65 -41.48 0.36 -15.00
CA GLU A 65 -42.00 -0.95 -15.38
C GLU A 65 -41.48 -2.01 -14.43
N LYS A 66 -42.43 -2.68 -13.77
CA LYS A 66 -42.22 -3.81 -12.87
C LYS A 66 -41.87 -5.04 -13.68
N LEU A 67 -40.72 -5.66 -13.38
CA LEU A 67 -40.51 -7.08 -13.65
C LEU A 67 -40.02 -7.75 -12.36
N SER A 68 -40.88 -8.63 -11.84
CA SER A 68 -40.60 -9.51 -10.72
C SER A 68 -39.76 -10.70 -11.18
N ASN A 69 -38.63 -10.95 -10.53
CA ASN A 69 -38.12 -12.30 -10.39
C ASN A 69 -37.43 -12.44 -9.03
N SER A 70 -37.89 -13.44 -8.28
CA SER A 70 -37.55 -13.73 -6.90
C SER A 70 -36.29 -14.60 -6.82
N ASP A 71 -35.19 -13.98 -6.39
CA ASP A 71 -34.05 -14.67 -5.76
C ASP A 71 -34.03 -14.29 -4.27
N PRO A 72 -33.59 -15.17 -3.35
CA PRO A 72 -33.57 -14.89 -1.92
C PRO A 72 -32.48 -13.86 -1.62
N GLU A 73 -32.91 -12.60 -1.56
CA GLU A 73 -32.13 -11.43 -1.23
C GLU A 73 -31.62 -11.55 0.22
N LEU A 74 -30.30 -11.68 0.38
CA LEU A 74 -29.61 -11.33 1.61
C LEU A 74 -29.97 -9.88 1.92
N THR A 75 -30.86 -9.67 2.89
CA THR A 75 -31.24 -8.36 3.42
C THR A 75 -29.99 -7.53 3.73
N LEU A 76 -29.66 -6.63 2.81
CA LEU A 76 -28.74 -5.52 3.04
C LEU A 76 -29.39 -4.63 4.11
N GLN A 77 -28.78 -4.61 5.28
CA GLN A 77 -29.19 -3.76 6.39
C GLN A 77 -29.12 -2.28 5.99
N GLY A 78 -30.28 -1.66 5.72
CA GLY A 78 -30.58 -0.22 5.80
C GLY A 78 -29.75 0.74 4.94
N PRO A 79 -30.22 1.98 4.74
CA PRO A 79 -29.36 3.03 4.18
C PRO A 79 -28.18 3.23 5.14
N SER A 80 -26.97 2.91 4.68
CA SER A 80 -25.75 3.26 5.41
C SER A 80 -25.78 4.77 5.69
N PRO A 81 -25.51 5.23 6.93
CA PRO A 81 -25.53 6.65 7.24
C PRO A 81 -24.61 7.39 6.25
N ALA A 82 -25.06 8.55 5.77
CA ALA A 82 -24.28 9.36 4.82
C ALA A 82 -22.83 9.53 5.32
N PRO A 83 -21.83 9.48 4.42
CA PRO A 83 -20.43 9.59 4.80
C PRO A 83 -20.22 10.86 5.62
N LEU A 84 -19.61 10.71 6.80
CA LEU A 84 -19.33 11.81 7.72
C LEU A 84 -18.32 12.82 7.17
N LEU A 85 -17.62 12.47 6.10
CA LEU A 85 -16.57 13.29 5.51
C LEU A 85 -17.05 13.95 4.21
N PRO A 86 -16.80 15.25 4.02
CA PRO A 86 -16.89 15.88 2.70
C PRO A 86 -16.06 15.11 1.67
N ALA A 87 -16.48 15.15 0.40
CA ALA A 87 -15.79 14.40 -0.65
C ALA A 87 -14.33 14.88 -0.82
N ALA A 88 -13.39 13.92 -0.77
CA ALA A 88 -12.02 14.13 -1.24
C ALA A 88 -11.89 13.61 -2.68
N PRO A 89 -11.06 14.23 -3.53
CA PRO A 89 -10.83 13.72 -4.88
C PRO A 89 -10.19 12.33 -4.88
N VAL A 90 -9.23 12.11 -3.99
CA VAL A 90 -8.46 10.87 -3.90
C VAL A 90 -8.29 10.45 -2.44
N ALA A 91 -8.19 9.14 -2.25
CA ALA A 91 -7.65 8.53 -1.05
C ALA A 91 -6.28 7.90 -1.34
N VAL A 92 -5.42 7.81 -0.34
CA VAL A 92 -4.14 7.10 -0.39
C VAL A 92 -4.19 5.98 0.63
N LEU A 93 -3.89 4.74 0.22
CA LEU A 93 -3.62 3.68 1.20
C LEU A 93 -2.30 3.98 1.91
N PHE A 94 -2.39 4.34 3.19
CA PHE A 94 -1.38 5.12 3.88
C PHE A 94 -0.81 4.38 5.09
N SER A 95 0.31 3.71 4.86
CA SER A 95 1.14 3.09 5.90
C SER A 95 2.13 4.05 6.56
N GLY A 96 2.28 5.27 6.02
CA GLY A 96 3.34 6.20 6.38
C GLY A 96 4.74 5.73 5.98
N GLY A 97 4.88 4.68 5.16
CA GLY A 97 6.16 4.29 4.56
C GLY A 97 6.63 5.28 3.49
N VAL A 98 7.80 5.00 2.91
CA VAL A 98 8.39 5.80 1.79
C VAL A 98 7.38 5.99 0.67
N ASP A 99 6.78 4.89 0.21
CA ASP A 99 5.98 4.88 -1.02
C ASP A 99 4.67 5.66 -0.84
N SER A 100 3.91 5.37 0.22
CA SER A 100 2.61 6.01 0.49
C SER A 100 2.76 7.48 0.89
N THR A 101 3.84 7.86 1.58
CA THR A 101 4.12 9.27 1.91
C THR A 101 4.50 10.06 0.65
N LEU A 102 5.31 9.47 -0.23
CA LEU A 102 5.66 10.10 -1.51
C LEU A 102 4.40 10.32 -2.38
N LEU A 103 3.50 9.34 -2.45
CA LEU A 103 2.23 9.52 -3.17
C LEU A 103 1.35 10.61 -2.57
N ALA A 104 1.27 10.71 -1.23
CA ALA A 104 0.51 11.77 -0.57
C ALA A 104 1.09 13.17 -0.86
N ALA A 105 2.42 13.32 -0.78
CA ALA A 105 3.11 14.57 -1.09
C ALA A 105 2.90 15.00 -2.55
N LEU A 106 3.03 14.07 -3.49
CA LEU A 106 2.80 14.34 -4.91
C LEU A 106 1.34 14.64 -5.22
N ALA A 107 0.39 13.99 -4.53
CA ALA A 107 -1.02 14.32 -4.64
C ALA A 107 -1.30 15.75 -4.16
N HIS A 108 -0.62 16.21 -3.10
CA HIS A 108 -0.70 17.61 -2.65
C HIS A 108 -0.23 18.60 -3.72
N GLU A 109 0.90 18.34 -4.39
CA GLU A 109 1.41 19.21 -5.46
C GLU A 109 0.47 19.25 -6.69
N CYS A 110 -0.31 18.19 -6.91
CA CYS A 110 -1.14 18.05 -8.11
C CYS A 110 -2.59 18.51 -7.96
N LEU A 111 -3.11 18.62 -6.72
CA LEU A 111 -4.51 18.95 -6.44
C LEU A 111 -4.67 20.39 -5.98
N GLU A 112 -5.82 21.01 -6.25
CA GLU A 112 -6.15 22.35 -5.76
C GLU A 112 -6.01 22.43 -4.22
N PRO A 113 -5.29 23.40 -3.64
CA PRO A 113 -4.95 23.45 -2.20
C PRO A 113 -6.12 23.32 -1.22
N ALA A 114 -7.31 23.80 -1.60
CA ALA A 114 -8.50 23.77 -0.74
C ALA A 114 -9.12 22.36 -0.59
N LEU A 115 -8.83 21.43 -1.50
CA LEU A 115 -9.42 20.09 -1.47
C LEU A 115 -8.75 19.21 -0.40
N PRO A 116 -9.50 18.40 0.37
CA PRO A 116 -8.87 17.49 1.31
C PRO A 116 -8.20 16.31 0.60
N ILE A 117 -7.17 15.73 1.22
CA ILE A 117 -6.62 14.42 0.83
C ILE A 117 -6.91 13.42 1.94
N ASP A 118 -7.55 12.31 1.57
CA ASP A 118 -7.83 11.21 2.51
C ASP A 118 -6.65 10.25 2.55
N LEU A 119 -6.19 9.94 3.75
CA LEU A 119 -5.15 8.97 4.04
C LEU A 119 -5.81 7.83 4.83
N VAL A 120 -5.54 6.58 4.46
CA VAL A 120 -6.24 5.44 5.05
C VAL A 120 -5.23 4.47 5.67
N SER A 121 -5.22 4.40 6.99
CA SER A 121 -4.31 3.53 7.75
C SER A 121 -5.09 2.41 8.46
N ILE A 122 -4.68 1.16 8.29
CA ILE A 122 -5.28 0.00 8.96
C ILE A 122 -4.34 -0.59 10.02
N CYS A 123 -4.92 -1.02 11.14
CA CYS A 123 -4.24 -1.64 12.26
C CYS A 123 -5.01 -2.87 12.75
N PHE A 124 -4.29 -3.95 13.09
CA PHE A 124 -4.89 -5.15 13.70
C PHE A 124 -4.54 -5.31 15.19
N ASP A 125 -3.95 -4.28 15.82
CA ASP A 125 -3.43 -4.36 17.19
C ASP A 125 -3.90 -3.17 18.04
N GLY A 126 -5.18 -2.83 17.96
CA GLY A 126 -5.80 -1.77 18.78
C GLY A 126 -5.17 -0.38 18.59
N GLY A 127 -4.78 -0.04 17.36
CA GLY A 127 -4.04 1.19 17.04
C GLY A 127 -2.53 1.11 17.27
N ALA A 128 -2.00 0.01 17.80
CA ALA A 128 -0.58 -0.15 18.13
C ALA A 128 0.20 -1.00 17.09
N SER A 129 0.15 -0.62 15.82
CA SER A 129 0.95 -1.25 14.76
C SER A 129 2.10 -0.36 14.28
N PRO A 130 3.21 -0.93 13.77
CA PRO A 130 4.30 -0.15 13.19
C PRO A 130 3.85 0.78 12.06
N ASP A 131 2.93 0.31 11.20
CA ASP A 131 2.39 1.15 10.12
C ASP A 131 1.50 2.27 10.66
N ARG A 132 0.73 2.03 11.73
CA ARG A 132 -0.06 3.10 12.36
C ARG A 132 0.84 4.17 12.97
N ALA A 133 1.90 3.78 13.66
CA ALA A 133 2.88 4.72 14.21
C ALA A 133 3.56 5.54 13.09
N SER A 134 4.00 4.87 12.01
CA SER A 134 4.57 5.54 10.85
C SER A 134 3.58 6.46 10.14
N ALA A 135 2.31 6.08 10.01
CA ALA A 135 1.26 6.92 9.42
C ALA A 135 1.00 8.19 10.24
N LEU A 136 0.97 8.10 11.56
CA LEU A 136 0.79 9.27 12.44
C LEU A 136 1.98 10.24 12.34
N ASP A 137 3.21 9.72 12.35
CA ASP A 137 4.42 10.54 12.17
C ASP A 137 4.51 11.16 10.77
N ALA A 138 4.12 10.41 9.73
CA ALA A 138 4.07 10.90 8.35
C ALA A 138 3.02 12.00 8.17
N LEU A 139 1.85 11.87 8.81
CA LEU A 139 0.82 12.89 8.79
C LEU A 139 1.32 14.18 9.44
N ALA A 140 2.01 14.09 10.58
CA ALA A 140 2.61 15.26 11.22
C ALA A 140 3.63 15.93 10.29
N GLU A 141 4.50 15.15 9.64
CA GLU A 141 5.47 15.68 8.69
C GLU A 141 4.84 16.35 7.47
N LEU A 142 3.79 15.75 6.90
CA LEU A 142 3.04 16.34 5.80
C LEU A 142 2.29 17.62 6.22
N ALA A 143 1.80 17.69 7.45
CA ALA A 143 1.16 18.88 8.00
C ALA A 143 2.17 20.02 8.20
N ASP A 144 3.36 19.72 8.74
CA ASP A 144 4.45 20.69 8.88
C ASP A 144 4.92 21.21 7.52
N TRP A 145 5.05 20.30 6.54
CA TRP A 145 5.53 20.60 5.18
C TRP A 145 4.50 21.36 4.33
N ALA A 146 3.23 20.98 4.43
CA ALA A 146 2.12 21.56 3.66
C ALA A 146 0.96 21.98 4.58
N PRO A 147 1.15 23.05 5.39
CA PRO A 147 0.19 23.46 6.41
C PRO A 147 -1.13 24.00 5.83
N ALA A 148 -1.13 24.45 4.57
CA ALA A 148 -2.32 24.94 3.88
C ALA A 148 -3.25 23.82 3.37
N ARG A 149 -2.82 22.55 3.41
CA ARG A 149 -3.61 21.40 2.95
C ARG A 149 -4.37 20.77 4.10
N ARG A 150 -5.67 20.52 3.91
CA ARG A 150 -6.43 19.66 4.83
C ARG A 150 -6.07 18.19 4.62
N TRP A 151 -5.41 17.59 5.58
CA TRP A 151 -5.06 16.16 5.58
C TRP A 151 -5.99 15.39 6.50
N ARG A 152 -6.58 14.29 6.03
CA ARG A 152 -7.54 13.49 6.80
C ARG A 152 -7.09 12.04 6.89
N LEU A 153 -6.55 11.64 8.03
CA LEU A 153 -6.13 10.27 8.28
C LEU A 153 -7.26 9.47 8.94
N LEU A 154 -7.86 8.56 8.17
CA LEU A 154 -8.81 7.56 8.65
C LEU A 154 -8.04 6.45 9.38
N LEU A 155 -8.35 6.29 10.66
CA LEU A 155 -7.69 5.38 11.59
C LEU A 155 -8.53 4.10 11.75
N LEU A 156 -8.40 3.15 10.82
CA LEU A 156 -9.12 1.87 10.86
C LEU A 156 -8.46 0.91 11.85
N ASP A 157 -9.25 0.38 12.78
CA ASP A 157 -8.83 -0.71 13.66
C ASP A 157 -9.69 -1.93 13.34
N ALA A 158 -9.05 -3.04 13.01
CA ALA A 158 -9.67 -4.29 12.63
C ALA A 158 -9.14 -5.44 13.49
N THR A 159 -9.81 -6.57 13.44
CA THR A 159 -9.48 -7.80 14.17
C THR A 159 -9.54 -8.99 13.23
N LEU A 160 -9.08 -10.15 13.69
CA LEU A 160 -9.28 -11.38 12.92
C LEU A 160 -10.75 -11.79 12.84
N ALA A 161 -11.59 -11.37 13.80
CA ALA A 161 -13.03 -11.61 13.73
C ALA A 161 -13.67 -10.85 12.55
N ASP A 162 -13.18 -9.64 12.23
CA ASP A 162 -13.61 -8.92 11.02
C ASP A 162 -13.21 -9.68 9.74
N VAL A 163 -12.05 -10.35 9.75
CA VAL A 163 -11.61 -11.20 8.62
C VAL A 163 -12.52 -12.43 8.50
N ASP A 164 -12.82 -13.11 9.61
CA ASP A 164 -13.67 -14.29 9.61
C ASP A 164 -15.10 -13.95 9.16
N LEU A 165 -15.65 -12.80 9.61
CA LEU A 165 -16.96 -12.29 9.19
C LEU A 165 -17.07 -12.13 7.67
N HIS A 166 -15.96 -11.74 7.01
CA HIS A 166 -15.92 -11.49 5.57
C HIS A 166 -15.25 -12.60 4.76
N ALA A 167 -14.87 -13.71 5.40
CA ALA A 167 -14.14 -14.82 4.80
C ALA A 167 -14.75 -15.33 3.48
N PRO A 168 -16.07 -15.62 3.36
CA PRO A 168 -16.64 -16.11 2.11
C PRO A 168 -16.48 -15.16 0.92
N ARG A 169 -16.41 -13.85 1.16
CA ARG A 169 -16.20 -12.84 0.13
C ARG A 169 -14.72 -12.69 -0.18
N LEU A 170 -13.88 -12.57 0.84
CA LEU A 170 -12.43 -12.45 0.70
C LEU A 170 -11.83 -13.64 -0.07
N LEU A 171 -12.18 -14.88 0.28
CA LEU A 171 -11.64 -16.07 -0.38
C LEU A 171 -11.96 -16.11 -1.88
N ARG A 172 -13.15 -15.64 -2.30
CA ARG A 172 -13.52 -15.53 -3.71
C ARG A 172 -12.69 -14.47 -4.44
N LEU A 173 -12.47 -13.32 -3.80
CA LEU A 173 -11.67 -12.22 -4.35
C LEU A 173 -10.17 -12.54 -4.42
N LEU A 174 -9.67 -13.48 -3.60
CA LEU A 174 -8.26 -13.85 -3.57
C LEU A 174 -7.83 -14.75 -4.73
N ARG A 175 -8.73 -15.63 -5.23
CA ARG A 175 -8.40 -16.65 -6.26
C ARG A 175 -7.62 -16.07 -7.44
N PRO A 176 -6.62 -16.73 -8.04
CA PRO A 176 -6.18 -18.07 -7.73
C PRO A 176 -5.29 -18.14 -6.47
N ALA A 177 -4.94 -16.99 -5.87
CA ALA A 177 -4.11 -16.96 -4.68
C ALA A 177 -4.83 -17.61 -3.49
N ASP A 178 -4.13 -18.50 -2.80
CA ASP A 178 -4.72 -19.42 -1.83
C ASP A 178 -3.80 -19.72 -0.64
N THR A 179 -2.86 -18.82 -0.32
CA THR A 179 -1.96 -18.98 0.85
C THR A 179 -2.40 -18.13 2.04
N VAL A 180 -1.90 -18.47 3.24
CA VAL A 180 -2.09 -17.66 4.46
C VAL A 180 -1.56 -16.23 4.27
N MET A 181 -0.44 -16.06 3.58
CA MET A 181 0.10 -14.74 3.26
C MET A 181 -0.84 -13.95 2.35
N ASP A 182 -1.43 -14.60 1.34
CA ASP A 182 -2.38 -13.95 0.43
C ASP A 182 -3.64 -13.51 1.17
N LEU A 183 -4.17 -14.34 2.06
CA LEU A 183 -5.28 -13.95 2.93
C LEU A 183 -4.93 -12.77 3.83
N ASN A 184 -3.76 -12.78 4.47
CA ASN A 184 -3.35 -11.71 5.37
C ASN A 184 -3.14 -10.38 4.63
N ILE A 185 -2.50 -10.41 3.47
CA ILE A 185 -2.31 -9.23 2.62
C ILE A 185 -3.67 -8.75 2.11
N GLY A 186 -4.48 -9.66 1.58
CA GLY A 186 -5.74 -9.31 0.95
C GLY A 186 -6.81 -8.82 1.93
N ALA A 187 -6.91 -9.41 3.12
CA ALA A 187 -7.81 -8.95 4.16
C ALA A 187 -7.45 -7.55 4.65
N ALA A 188 -6.17 -7.28 4.90
CA ALA A 188 -5.71 -5.96 5.28
C ALA A 188 -6.00 -4.92 4.18
N LEU A 189 -5.77 -5.29 2.92
CA LEU A 189 -6.03 -4.42 1.78
C LEU A 189 -7.52 -4.12 1.58
N TRP A 190 -8.36 -5.15 1.60
CA TRP A 190 -9.82 -5.04 1.44
C TRP A 190 -10.44 -4.18 2.54
N LEU A 191 -10.13 -4.47 3.82
CA LEU A 191 -10.61 -3.69 4.95
C LEU A 191 -10.14 -2.22 4.88
N ALA A 192 -8.89 -1.97 4.46
CA ALA A 192 -8.41 -0.61 4.24
C ALA A 192 -9.15 0.07 3.07
N ALA A 193 -9.37 -0.61 1.95
CA ALA A 193 -10.05 -0.08 0.78
C ALA A 193 -11.52 0.28 1.05
N ARG A 194 -12.15 -0.30 2.06
CA ARG A 194 -13.47 0.15 2.55
C ARG A 194 -13.43 1.63 2.99
N ALA A 195 -12.29 2.09 3.51
CA ALA A 195 -12.03 3.43 4.02
C ALA A 195 -13.10 3.93 4.99
N ARG A 196 -13.49 3.04 5.92
CA ARG A 196 -14.44 3.30 7.01
C ARG A 196 -13.73 3.12 8.35
N ALA A 197 -13.57 4.20 9.10
CA ALA A 197 -12.82 4.22 10.35
C ALA A 197 -13.66 4.73 11.54
N PRO A 198 -13.47 4.15 12.74
CA PRO A 198 -14.09 4.67 13.96
C PRO A 198 -13.43 5.98 14.43
N ARG A 199 -12.22 6.28 13.97
CA ARG A 199 -11.46 7.48 14.35
C ARG A 199 -10.92 8.19 13.12
N LEU A 200 -10.87 9.50 13.22
CA LEU A 200 -10.29 10.39 12.23
C LEU A 200 -9.25 11.26 12.92
N ARG A 201 -8.07 11.36 12.34
CA ARG A 201 -7.07 12.37 12.72
C ARG A 201 -6.84 13.31 11.57
N ALA A 202 -7.18 14.59 11.75
CA ALA A 202 -7.14 15.58 10.70
C ALA A 202 -6.25 16.76 11.07
N TRP A 203 -5.43 17.18 10.11
CA TRP A 203 -4.83 18.51 10.13
C TRP A 203 -5.78 19.47 9.42
N ASP A 204 -6.17 20.53 10.11
CA ASP A 204 -7.03 21.57 9.55
C ASP A 204 -6.28 22.90 9.49
N PRO A 205 -6.07 23.48 8.28
CA PRO A 205 -5.41 24.77 8.11
C PRO A 205 -6.12 25.91 8.86
N GLU A 206 -7.45 25.83 9.04
CA GLU A 206 -8.23 26.86 9.71
C GLU A 206 -7.97 26.90 11.22
N SER A 207 -7.82 25.72 11.85
CA SER A 207 -7.50 25.63 13.28
C SER A 207 -6.00 25.62 13.57
N LEU A 208 -5.15 25.57 12.53
CA LEU A 208 -3.69 25.39 12.61
C LEU A 208 -3.28 24.28 13.61
N GLY A 209 -4.02 23.17 13.57
CA GLY A 209 -3.95 22.17 14.61
C GLY A 209 -4.30 20.77 14.13
N MET A 210 -3.77 19.78 14.87
CA MET A 210 -4.08 18.38 14.69
C MET A 210 -5.23 17.99 15.62
N LEU A 211 -6.35 17.57 15.06
CA LEU A 211 -7.52 17.11 15.81
C LEU A 211 -7.72 15.61 15.61
N GLU A 212 -7.99 14.89 16.70
CA GLU A 212 -8.43 13.50 16.63
C GLU A 212 -9.87 13.41 17.12
N THR A 213 -10.74 12.83 16.31
CA THR A 213 -12.17 12.70 16.57
C THR A 213 -12.56 11.24 16.51
N ALA A 214 -13.28 10.77 17.53
CA ALA A 214 -13.93 9.48 17.51
C ALA A 214 -15.36 9.63 16.97
N ALA A 215 -15.79 8.68 16.14
CA ALA A 215 -17.17 8.59 15.71
C ALA A 215 -18.06 8.15 16.88
N GLU A 216 -19.32 8.58 16.86
CA GLU A 216 -20.33 8.09 17.79
C GLU A 216 -20.49 6.56 17.65
N PRO A 217 -20.89 5.84 18.72
CA PRO A 217 -21.16 4.41 18.66
C PRO A 217 -22.10 4.06 17.49
N GLY A 218 -21.69 3.09 16.66
CA GLY A 218 -22.45 2.68 15.48
C GLY A 218 -22.24 3.55 14.23
N ARG A 219 -21.44 4.61 14.28
CA ARG A 219 -21.05 5.42 13.12
C ARG A 219 -19.57 5.25 12.80
N CYS A 220 -19.20 5.61 11.57
CA CYS A 220 -17.82 5.60 11.10
C CYS A 220 -17.58 6.79 10.18
N PHE A 221 -16.37 7.34 10.21
CA PHE A 221 -15.89 8.22 9.15
C PHE A 221 -15.67 7.39 7.89
N GLU A 222 -16.19 7.86 6.77
CA GLU A 222 -16.05 7.17 5.49
C GLU A 222 -15.54 8.13 4.42
N SER A 223 -14.47 7.75 3.73
CA SER A 223 -13.99 8.50 2.58
C SER A 223 -14.93 8.28 1.39
N ALA A 224 -15.40 9.37 0.75
CA ALA A 224 -16.17 9.27 -0.49
C ALA A 224 -15.29 9.10 -1.75
N ALA A 225 -13.95 9.15 -1.62
CA ALA A 225 -13.03 9.15 -2.75
C ALA A 225 -13.11 7.86 -3.57
N LYS A 226 -13.51 7.95 -4.84
CA LYS A 226 -13.60 6.78 -5.72
C LYS A 226 -12.24 6.30 -6.22
N VAL A 227 -11.25 7.19 -6.23
CA VAL A 227 -9.89 6.88 -6.64
C VAL A 227 -9.02 6.64 -5.43
N VAL A 228 -8.28 5.53 -5.45
CA VAL A 228 -7.35 5.14 -4.39
C VAL A 228 -5.95 5.01 -4.97
N LEU A 229 -5.02 5.87 -4.54
CA LEU A 229 -3.61 5.76 -4.89
C LEU A 229 -2.96 4.68 -4.02
N VAL A 230 -2.26 3.75 -4.66
CA VAL A 230 -1.61 2.61 -4.00
C VAL A 230 -0.12 2.56 -4.33
N GLY A 231 0.71 2.35 -3.31
CA GLY A 231 2.17 2.26 -3.43
C GLY A 231 2.71 0.97 -4.05
N HIS A 232 1.84 0.09 -4.57
CA HIS A 232 2.27 -1.18 -5.17
C HIS A 232 3.08 -0.94 -6.45
N GLY A 233 4.10 -1.78 -6.68
CA GLY A 233 5.06 -1.62 -7.77
C GLY A 233 6.36 -0.93 -7.34
N ALA A 234 6.35 -0.10 -6.30
CA ALA A 234 7.54 0.62 -5.85
C ALA A 234 8.67 -0.33 -5.42
N ASP A 235 8.33 -1.39 -4.69
CA ASP A 235 9.32 -2.35 -4.22
C ASP A 235 9.92 -3.14 -5.39
N GLU A 236 9.11 -3.58 -6.34
CA GLU A 236 9.50 -4.36 -7.52
C GLU A 236 10.34 -3.55 -8.51
N VAL A 237 10.05 -2.25 -8.67
CA VAL A 237 10.78 -1.37 -9.59
C VAL A 237 12.10 -0.88 -8.98
N PHE A 238 12.09 -0.51 -7.68
CA PHE A 238 13.18 0.22 -7.03
C PHE A 238 13.92 -0.56 -5.94
N GLY A 239 13.70 -1.87 -5.83
CA GLY A 239 14.51 -2.72 -4.97
C GLY A 239 14.14 -2.65 -3.48
N GLY A 240 12.87 -2.83 -3.13
CA GLY A 240 12.37 -2.68 -1.75
C GLY A 240 12.20 -3.97 -0.92
N TYR A 241 12.31 -5.16 -1.52
CA TYR A 241 12.17 -6.43 -0.79
C TYR A 241 13.49 -6.92 -0.18
N GLY A 242 13.41 -7.58 0.97
CA GLY A 242 14.56 -8.23 1.61
C GLY A 242 15.25 -9.27 0.70
N ARG A 243 14.47 -9.97 -0.14
CA ARG A 243 15.01 -10.93 -1.12
C ARG A 243 15.93 -10.29 -2.16
N HIS A 244 15.70 -9.02 -2.54
CA HIS A 244 16.59 -8.30 -3.46
C HIS A 244 18.00 -8.16 -2.87
N ARG A 245 18.06 -7.89 -1.56
CA ARG A 245 19.33 -7.81 -0.83
C ARG A 245 20.00 -9.17 -0.73
N THR A 246 19.23 -10.24 -0.50
CA THR A 246 19.75 -11.61 -0.54
C THR A 246 20.36 -11.92 -1.91
N ARG A 247 19.62 -11.67 -2.99
CA ARG A 247 20.09 -11.89 -4.37
C ARG A 247 21.31 -11.06 -4.74
N PHE A 248 21.34 -9.79 -4.33
CA PHE A 248 22.51 -8.94 -4.53
C PHE A 248 23.76 -9.48 -3.82
N ARG A 249 23.62 -10.04 -2.61
CA ARG A 249 24.75 -10.65 -1.89
C ARG A 249 25.23 -11.93 -2.54
N GLU A 250 24.32 -12.73 -3.10
CA GLU A 250 24.63 -14.01 -3.73
C GLU A 250 25.24 -13.86 -5.13
N ALA A 251 24.74 -12.93 -5.94
CA ALA A 251 25.03 -12.85 -7.37
C ALA A 251 25.26 -11.40 -7.89
N GLY A 252 25.53 -10.45 -6.99
CA GLY A 252 25.87 -9.08 -7.33
C GLY A 252 24.76 -8.30 -8.05
N TRP A 253 25.15 -7.32 -8.86
CA TRP A 253 24.23 -6.47 -9.61
C TRP A 253 23.41 -7.23 -10.65
N GLN A 254 24.00 -8.24 -11.29
CA GLN A 254 23.30 -9.06 -12.28
C GLN A 254 22.18 -9.86 -11.62
N GLY A 255 22.46 -10.56 -10.51
CA GLY A 255 21.43 -11.31 -9.79
C GLY A 255 20.33 -10.43 -9.20
N LEU A 256 20.66 -9.19 -8.82
CA LEU A 256 19.65 -8.20 -8.45
C LEU A 256 18.76 -7.82 -9.64
N ASP A 257 19.35 -7.53 -10.81
CA ASP A 257 18.57 -7.18 -12.01
C ASP A 257 17.60 -8.30 -12.39
N GLU A 258 18.10 -9.54 -12.47
CA GLU A 258 17.30 -10.72 -12.79
C GLU A 258 16.14 -10.93 -11.81
N GLU A 259 16.34 -10.69 -10.50
CA GLU A 259 15.29 -10.79 -9.50
C GLU A 259 14.23 -9.69 -9.67
N LEU A 260 14.63 -8.45 -9.96
CA LEU A 260 13.70 -7.34 -10.21
C LEU A 260 12.89 -7.58 -11.49
N GLU A 261 13.53 -8.10 -12.55
CA GLU A 261 12.86 -8.49 -13.79
C GLU A 261 11.82 -9.59 -13.54
N LEU A 262 12.19 -10.62 -12.78
CA LEU A 262 11.29 -11.71 -12.42
C LEU A 262 10.10 -11.20 -11.60
N ASP A 263 10.33 -10.28 -10.66
CA ASP A 263 9.27 -9.68 -9.86
C ASP A 263 8.30 -8.84 -10.70
N LEU A 264 8.81 -8.02 -11.61
CA LEU A 264 7.96 -7.28 -12.55
C LEU A 264 7.19 -8.21 -13.49
N GLY A 265 7.84 -9.27 -14.00
CA GLY A 265 7.22 -10.24 -14.92
C GLY A 265 6.07 -11.03 -14.31
N ARG A 266 6.07 -11.22 -12.97
CA ARG A 266 4.99 -11.91 -12.23
C ARG A 266 4.06 -10.98 -11.46
N LEU A 267 4.27 -9.66 -11.53
CA LEU A 267 3.56 -8.68 -10.72
C LEU A 267 2.04 -8.73 -10.94
N TRP A 268 1.62 -8.90 -12.20
CA TRP A 268 0.20 -9.01 -12.57
C TRP A 268 -0.50 -10.20 -11.89
N LEU A 269 0.20 -11.34 -11.77
CA LEU A 269 -0.34 -12.56 -11.19
C LEU A 269 -0.28 -12.55 -9.66
N ARG A 270 0.83 -12.06 -9.08
CA ARG A 270 1.06 -12.13 -7.63
C ARG A 270 0.38 -11.02 -6.84
N ASN A 271 0.27 -9.82 -7.41
CA ASN A 271 -0.23 -8.65 -6.70
C ASN A 271 -1.42 -8.04 -7.43
N LEU A 272 -1.23 -7.49 -8.62
CA LEU A 272 -2.21 -6.57 -9.22
C LEU A 272 -3.58 -7.20 -9.44
N GLY A 273 -3.66 -8.44 -9.93
CA GLY A 273 -4.94 -9.10 -10.14
C GLY A 273 -5.72 -9.32 -8.84
N ARG A 274 -5.05 -9.71 -7.76
CA ARG A 274 -5.67 -9.84 -6.42
C ARG A 274 -6.06 -8.47 -5.88
N ASP A 275 -5.14 -7.52 -5.93
CA ASP A 275 -5.29 -6.23 -5.28
C ASP A 275 -6.40 -5.38 -5.93
N ASP A 276 -6.50 -5.43 -7.26
CA ASP A 276 -7.56 -4.77 -8.04
C ASP A 276 -8.95 -5.24 -7.60
N ARG A 277 -9.19 -6.56 -7.58
CA ARG A 277 -10.49 -7.13 -7.17
C ARG A 277 -10.86 -6.78 -5.73
N LEU A 278 -9.89 -6.77 -4.82
CA LEU A 278 -10.13 -6.42 -3.42
C LEU A 278 -10.53 -4.94 -3.25
N ILE A 279 -9.93 -4.04 -4.02
CA ILE A 279 -10.24 -2.61 -3.95
C ILE A 279 -11.55 -2.31 -4.70
N ALA A 280 -11.74 -2.89 -5.89
CA ALA A 280 -12.92 -2.74 -6.73
C ALA A 280 -14.20 -3.26 -6.07
N ASP A 281 -14.09 -4.24 -5.18
CA ASP A 281 -15.22 -4.75 -4.39
C ASP A 281 -15.93 -3.68 -3.54
N HIS A 282 -15.22 -2.59 -3.22
CA HIS A 282 -15.76 -1.42 -2.53
C HIS A 282 -16.17 -0.27 -3.47
N GLY A 283 -16.25 -0.53 -4.77
CA GLY A 283 -16.58 0.48 -5.78
C GLY A 283 -15.53 1.60 -5.85
N ARG A 284 -14.26 1.24 -5.63
CA ARG A 284 -13.10 2.14 -5.73
C ARG A 284 -12.13 1.64 -6.80
N GLU A 285 -11.50 2.58 -7.48
CA GLU A 285 -10.51 2.32 -8.52
C GLU A 285 -9.10 2.46 -7.92
N ALA A 286 -8.34 1.36 -7.93
CA ALA A 286 -6.93 1.38 -7.58
C ALA A 286 -6.11 2.02 -8.70
N ARG A 287 -5.27 3.00 -8.36
CA ARG A 287 -4.32 3.60 -9.30
C ARG A 287 -2.89 3.42 -8.80
N HIS A 288 -2.00 3.05 -9.72
CA HIS A 288 -0.62 2.63 -9.44
C HIS A 288 0.42 3.56 -10.09
N PRO A 289 0.74 4.73 -9.49
CA PRO A 289 1.70 5.67 -10.07
C PRO A 289 3.11 5.08 -10.27
N PHE A 290 3.53 4.13 -9.43
CA PHE A 290 4.85 3.50 -9.55
C PHE A 290 4.99 2.56 -10.75
N LEU A 291 3.89 2.24 -11.42
CA LEU A 291 3.85 1.38 -12.62
C LEU A 291 3.56 2.18 -13.89
N ASP A 292 3.65 3.51 -13.80
CA ASP A 292 3.53 4.37 -14.97
C ASP A 292 4.65 4.09 -15.99
N GLU A 293 4.31 4.00 -17.26
CA GLU A 293 5.24 3.61 -18.32
C GLU A 293 6.44 4.58 -18.44
N ASP A 294 6.23 5.88 -18.21
CA ASP A 294 7.30 6.86 -18.27
C ASP A 294 8.25 6.71 -17.08
N LEU A 295 7.72 6.41 -15.89
CA LEU A 295 8.52 6.10 -14.72
C LEU A 295 9.30 4.80 -14.90
N LEU A 296 8.66 3.76 -15.45
CA LEU A 296 9.33 2.51 -15.78
C LEU A 296 10.44 2.74 -16.81
N ARG A 297 10.22 3.60 -17.81
CA ARG A 297 11.26 3.98 -18.77
C ARG A 297 12.45 4.65 -18.09
N VAL A 298 12.21 5.57 -17.15
CA VAL A 298 13.28 6.15 -16.33
C VAL A 298 14.04 5.06 -15.58
N ALA A 299 13.34 4.21 -14.82
CA ALA A 299 13.95 3.13 -14.03
C ALA A 299 14.68 2.08 -14.87
N ARG A 300 14.29 1.87 -16.13
CA ARG A 300 14.98 0.96 -17.07
C ARG A 300 16.17 1.60 -17.78
N SER A 301 16.15 2.92 -17.94
CA SER A 301 17.27 3.67 -18.54
C SER A 301 18.37 4.03 -17.53
N SER A 302 18.06 4.02 -16.23
CA SER A 302 19.00 4.33 -15.16
C SER A 302 19.84 3.11 -14.78
N ARG A 303 21.04 3.36 -14.24
CA ARG A 303 21.86 2.30 -13.65
C ARG A 303 21.23 1.82 -12.35
N LEU A 304 21.36 0.53 -12.04
CA LEU A 304 20.79 -0.02 -10.80
C LEU A 304 21.37 0.64 -9.55
N ASP A 305 22.67 0.93 -9.55
CA ASP A 305 23.32 1.58 -8.43
C ASP A 305 22.85 3.01 -8.23
N GLU A 306 22.16 3.64 -9.19
CA GLU A 306 21.47 4.92 -9.01
C GLU A 306 20.11 4.76 -8.32
N LEU A 307 19.42 3.65 -8.58
CA LEU A 307 18.08 3.40 -8.05
C LEU A 307 18.12 2.84 -6.62
N VAL A 308 19.11 1.99 -6.35
CA VAL A 308 19.23 1.18 -5.14
C VAL A 308 20.69 0.94 -4.77
N ASP A 309 21.00 0.90 -3.48
CA ASP A 309 22.34 0.59 -2.98
C ASP A 309 22.31 -0.43 -1.84
N LEU A 310 22.20 -1.71 -2.20
CA LEU A 310 22.05 -2.80 -1.23
C LEU A 310 23.35 -3.17 -0.49
N ARG A 311 24.43 -2.41 -0.67
CA ARG A 311 25.62 -2.43 0.20
C ARG A 311 25.33 -1.72 1.53
N GLN A 312 24.46 -0.72 1.52
CA GLN A 312 24.05 0.04 2.71
C GLN A 312 22.94 -0.69 3.47
N GLY A 313 22.79 -0.39 4.76
CA GLY A 313 21.78 -1.03 5.62
C GLY A 313 20.32 -0.83 5.18
N PRO A 314 19.38 -1.64 5.70
CA PRO A 314 17.95 -1.40 5.52
C PRO A 314 17.54 -0.01 5.98
N GLY A 315 16.66 0.67 5.23
CA GLY A 315 16.24 2.04 5.52
C GLY A 315 17.09 3.11 4.85
N VAL A 316 18.18 2.72 4.18
CA VAL A 316 19.10 3.66 3.52
C VAL A 316 19.27 3.29 2.05
N GLY A 317 19.69 2.05 1.79
CA GLY A 317 20.05 1.58 0.46
C GLY A 317 18.88 1.08 -0.41
N ASP A 318 17.88 0.47 0.20
CA ASP A 318 16.67 0.02 -0.49
C ASP A 318 15.86 1.23 -0.97
N LYS A 319 15.38 1.20 -2.22
CA LYS A 319 14.61 2.31 -2.82
C LYS A 319 15.31 3.66 -2.70
N ARG A 320 16.64 3.68 -2.81
CA ARG A 320 17.48 4.87 -2.58
C ARG A 320 16.97 6.10 -3.32
N VAL A 321 16.64 5.96 -4.60
CA VAL A 321 16.13 7.07 -5.42
C VAL A 321 14.82 7.64 -4.89
N LEU A 322 13.90 6.80 -4.38
CA LEU A 322 12.62 7.26 -3.81
C LEU A 322 12.82 7.95 -2.46
N ARG A 323 13.76 7.45 -1.64
CA ARG A 323 14.15 8.11 -0.38
C ARG A 323 14.72 9.51 -0.66
N GLN A 324 15.56 9.63 -1.68
CA GLN A 324 16.11 10.92 -2.10
C GLN A 324 15.04 11.84 -2.70
N CYS A 325 14.05 11.31 -3.41
CA CYS A 325 12.89 12.10 -3.85
C CYS A 325 12.16 12.72 -2.64
N LEU A 326 11.94 11.96 -1.56
CA LEU A 326 11.35 12.50 -0.32
C LEU A 326 12.22 13.56 0.34
N VAL A 327 13.55 13.37 0.37
CA VAL A 327 14.48 14.39 0.88
C VAL A 327 14.43 15.66 0.03
N GLU A 328 14.42 15.57 -1.30
CA GLU A 328 14.29 16.73 -2.20
C GLU A 328 12.95 17.45 -2.02
N LEU A 329 11.89 16.72 -1.66
CA LEU A 329 10.59 17.30 -1.31
C LEU A 329 10.56 17.93 0.09
N GLY A 330 11.57 17.71 0.95
CA GLY A 330 11.57 18.21 2.32
C GLY A 330 10.89 17.29 3.34
N LEU A 331 10.84 15.99 3.08
CA LEU A 331 10.21 14.96 3.93
C LEU A 331 11.25 13.92 4.44
N PRO A 332 12.26 14.33 5.21
CA PRO A 332 13.37 13.48 5.62
C PRO A 332 13.00 12.38 6.63
N ARG A 333 11.99 12.58 7.50
CA ARG A 333 11.56 11.53 8.45
C ARG A 333 10.97 10.35 7.69
N ALA A 334 10.12 10.62 6.69
CA ALA A 334 9.60 9.60 5.80
C ALA A 334 10.70 8.88 5.01
N ALA A 335 11.68 9.63 4.51
CA ALA A 335 12.80 9.08 3.76
C ALA A 335 13.65 8.08 4.56
N ALA A 336 13.69 8.19 5.90
CA ALA A 336 14.46 7.31 6.78
C ALA A 336 13.72 6.02 7.20
N ARG A 337 12.43 5.87 6.86
CA ARG A 337 11.63 4.74 7.37
C ARG A 337 12.02 3.41 6.71
N VAL A 338 12.23 2.39 7.54
CA VAL A 338 12.52 1.04 7.06
C VAL A 338 11.26 0.39 6.51
N LYS A 339 11.38 -0.24 5.34
CA LYS A 339 10.28 -0.95 4.68
C LYS A 339 9.74 -2.09 5.55
N ARG A 340 8.41 -2.19 5.65
CA ARG A 340 7.69 -3.32 6.25
C ARG A 340 6.59 -3.77 5.29
N ALA A 341 6.43 -5.08 5.10
CA ALA A 341 5.31 -5.59 4.31
C ALA A 341 4.00 -5.45 5.09
N ILE A 342 2.89 -5.19 4.41
CA ILE A 342 1.59 -4.89 5.04
C ILE A 342 1.18 -5.92 6.10
N GLN A 343 1.39 -7.22 5.86
CA GLN A 343 1.05 -8.27 6.84
C GLN A 343 1.81 -8.15 8.18
N PHE A 344 3.02 -7.59 8.15
CA PHE A 344 3.84 -7.36 9.35
C PHE A 344 3.60 -5.96 9.92
N GLY A 345 3.48 -4.97 9.04
CA GLY A 345 3.31 -3.57 9.38
C GLY A 345 1.98 -3.27 10.07
N THR A 346 0.90 -3.95 9.67
CA THR A 346 -0.44 -3.82 10.28
C THR A 346 -0.63 -4.73 11.49
N ARG A 347 0.28 -5.70 11.68
CA ARG A 347 0.25 -6.80 12.67
C ARG A 347 -0.78 -7.90 12.44
N ILE A 348 -1.49 -7.94 11.32
CA ILE A 348 -2.39 -9.07 11.01
C ILE A 348 -1.64 -10.41 11.01
N GLY A 349 -0.44 -10.47 10.43
CA GLY A 349 0.36 -11.70 10.37
C GLY A 349 0.79 -12.20 11.75
N LYS A 350 1.06 -11.29 12.71
CA LYS A 350 1.36 -11.67 14.10
C LYS A 350 0.16 -12.38 14.72
N HIS A 351 -1.03 -11.79 14.60
CA HIS A 351 -2.25 -12.36 15.16
C HIS A 351 -2.64 -13.67 14.47
N SER A 352 -2.55 -13.74 13.14
CA SER A 352 -2.77 -14.96 12.36
C SER A 352 -1.82 -16.07 12.79
N ASN A 353 -0.53 -15.76 12.97
CA ASN A 353 0.48 -16.73 13.41
C ASN A 353 0.20 -17.26 14.82
N VAL A 354 -0.23 -16.40 15.73
CA VAL A 354 -0.63 -16.82 17.09
C VAL A 354 -1.84 -17.74 17.02
N ARG A 355 -2.89 -17.35 16.29
CA ARG A 355 -4.12 -18.15 16.16
C ARG A 355 -3.88 -19.53 15.55
N GLN A 356 -3.18 -19.58 14.42
CA GLN A 356 -3.05 -20.81 13.63
C GLN A 356 -1.88 -21.70 14.10
N PHE A 357 -0.77 -21.11 14.53
CA PHE A 357 0.48 -21.84 14.83
C PHE A 357 0.91 -21.77 16.30
N GLY A 358 0.15 -21.06 17.15
CA GLY A 358 0.50 -20.88 18.56
C GLY A 358 1.70 -19.95 18.78
N GLY A 359 2.06 -19.13 17.78
CA GLY A 359 3.08 -18.09 17.90
C GLY A 359 3.96 -17.92 16.67
N THR A 360 4.57 -16.74 16.53
CA THR A 360 5.41 -16.35 15.37
C THR A 360 6.59 -17.29 15.13
N ARG A 361 7.26 -17.78 16.20
CA ARG A 361 8.40 -18.69 16.06
C ARG A 361 7.98 -20.01 15.41
N LYS A 362 6.87 -20.59 15.85
CA LYS A 362 6.30 -21.83 15.30
C LYS A 362 5.83 -21.62 13.86
N ALA A 363 5.18 -20.48 13.58
CA ALA A 363 4.76 -20.11 12.23
C ALA A 363 5.95 -20.00 11.25
N ASN A 364 7.05 -19.37 11.66
CA ASN A 364 8.25 -19.26 10.82
C ASN A 364 8.88 -20.63 10.53
N LEU A 365 8.94 -21.52 11.52
CA LEU A 365 9.42 -22.90 11.33
C LEU A 365 8.55 -23.69 10.35
N ALA A 366 7.24 -23.42 10.35
CA ALA A 366 6.28 -24.04 9.44
C ALA A 366 6.18 -23.33 8.07
N SER A 367 6.98 -22.29 7.81
CA SER A 367 6.84 -21.44 6.62
C SER A 367 5.40 -20.97 6.39
N ALA A 368 4.72 -20.58 7.48
CA ALA A 368 3.27 -20.35 7.54
C ALA A 368 2.71 -19.50 6.39
N GLY A 369 3.44 -18.47 5.94
CA GLY A 369 2.98 -17.62 4.86
C GLY A 369 2.75 -18.35 3.53
N GLY A 370 3.48 -19.45 3.27
CA GLY A 370 3.34 -20.27 2.06
C GLY A 370 2.38 -21.45 2.21
N VAL A 371 1.81 -21.66 3.39
CA VAL A 371 0.82 -22.73 3.63
C VAL A 371 -0.46 -22.38 2.88
N ARG A 372 -1.00 -23.34 2.12
CA ARG A 372 -2.30 -23.16 1.46
C ARG A 372 -3.41 -23.11 2.49
N LEU A 373 -4.44 -22.33 2.22
CA LEU A 373 -5.56 -22.11 3.13
C LEU A 373 -6.32 -23.40 3.46
N CYS A 374 -6.41 -24.35 2.52
CA CYS A 374 -7.00 -25.67 2.75
C CYS A 374 -6.15 -26.56 3.68
N ASP A 375 -4.85 -26.28 3.79
CA ASP A 375 -3.89 -27.08 4.55
C ASP A 375 -3.62 -26.48 5.95
N VAL A 376 -4.34 -25.40 6.33
CA VAL A 376 -4.22 -24.79 7.65
C VAL A 376 -4.84 -25.71 8.70
N PRO A 377 -4.13 -26.06 9.78
CA PRO A 377 -4.67 -26.94 10.81
C PRO A 377 -5.90 -26.31 11.48
N SER A 378 -7.06 -26.97 11.35
CA SER A 378 -8.27 -26.56 12.05
C SER A 378 -8.04 -26.57 13.56
N ALA A 379 -8.47 -25.50 14.25
CA ALA A 379 -8.39 -25.38 15.70
C ALA A 379 -8.96 -26.60 16.47
N ALA A 380 -9.88 -27.35 15.85
CA ALA A 380 -10.48 -28.57 16.41
C ALA A 380 -9.48 -29.73 16.64
N THR A 381 -8.28 -29.71 16.05
CA THR A 381 -7.27 -30.77 16.23
C THR A 381 -6.29 -30.52 17.38
N ARG A 382 -6.35 -29.36 18.05
CA ARG A 382 -5.52 -29.08 19.22
C ARG A 382 -6.39 -29.15 20.48
N GLY A 383 -6.40 -30.32 21.10
CA GLY A 383 -7.04 -30.50 22.40
C GLY A 383 -6.45 -29.53 23.43
N GLN A 384 -7.22 -28.50 23.79
CA GLN A 384 -7.41 -27.91 25.13
C GLN A 384 -8.18 -26.57 25.02
N GLY A 385 -9.44 -26.61 25.44
CA GLY A 385 -10.10 -25.56 26.24
C GLY A 385 -10.17 -24.13 25.70
N ASN A 386 -10.96 -23.89 24.66
CA ASN A 386 -12.05 -22.89 24.65
C ASN A 386 -12.77 -23.04 23.31
N ALA A 387 -13.94 -23.66 23.35
CA ALA A 387 -14.82 -23.79 22.20
C ALA A 387 -15.58 -22.48 22.05
N ASP A 388 -15.07 -21.57 21.22
CA ASP A 388 -15.85 -20.51 20.56
C ASP A 388 -15.01 -19.96 19.39
N GLY A 389 -15.17 -20.60 18.23
CA GLY A 389 -14.45 -20.25 17.01
C GLY A 389 -14.15 -21.49 16.17
N GLU A 390 -15.17 -22.10 15.57
CA GLU A 390 -14.92 -23.01 14.45
C GLU A 390 -14.10 -22.28 13.39
N ASP A 391 -13.07 -22.94 12.85
CA ASP A 391 -12.18 -22.35 11.84
C ASP A 391 -12.91 -22.28 10.48
N VAL A 392 -13.80 -21.30 10.34
CA VAL A 392 -14.65 -21.03 9.17
C VAL A 392 -13.82 -20.94 7.88
N LEU A 393 -12.57 -20.49 7.97
CA LEU A 393 -11.68 -20.34 6.82
C LEU A 393 -11.25 -21.68 6.22
N ALA A 394 -10.95 -22.68 7.05
CA ALA A 394 -10.53 -24.00 6.56
C ALA A 394 -11.68 -24.72 5.81
N LYS A 395 -12.91 -24.63 6.34
CA LYS A 395 -14.11 -25.21 5.72
C LYS A 395 -14.51 -24.52 4.40
N LEU A 396 -14.23 -23.22 4.25
CA LEU A 396 -14.57 -22.45 3.05
C LEU A 396 -13.47 -22.47 1.97
N ALA A 397 -12.24 -22.84 2.35
CA ALA A 397 -11.11 -22.90 1.44
C ALA A 397 -10.98 -24.25 0.72
N SER A 398 -11.49 -25.33 1.32
CA SER A 398 -11.73 -26.64 0.69
C SER A 398 -12.92 -26.59 -0.26
#